data_AF-A0A2G9QK66-F1
#
_entry.id   AF-A0A2G9QK66-F1
#
_cell.length_a   1.000
_cell.length_b   1.000
_cell.length_c   1.000
_cell.angle_alpha   90.00
_cell.angle_beta   90.00
_cell.angle_gamma   90.00
#
_symmetry.space_group_name_H-M   'P 1'
#
loop_
_entity.id
_entity.type
_entity.pdbx_description
1 polymer ?
#
loop_
_entity_poly.entity_id
_entity_poly.type
_entity_poly.pdbx_seq_one_letter_code
_entity_poly.pdbx_strand_id
1 'polypeptide(L)'
;MAETEQVRANNSNEEEEEESSEPETSQSRRRRFKASNMAFVEMVEMVDILKRADYDGKYGPYPKPNIRKAKIMAKVVKSLQKNFGVHRSKD
;
A
#
# COMPACT_ATOMS: atom_id res chain seq x y z
N MET A 1 64.11 7.74 8.17
CA MET A 1 63.74 6.34 8.44
C MET A 1 62.37 6.14 7.82
N ALA A 2 62.34 5.55 6.63
CA ALA A 2 61.17 5.46 5.77
C ALA A 2 60.80 3.99 5.62
N GLU A 3 59.64 3.63 6.15
CA GLU A 3 58.93 2.36 5.98
C GLU A 3 57.51 2.79 5.59
N THR A 4 56.87 2.25 4.56
CA THR A 4 56.48 0.84 4.47
C THR A 4 56.32 0.37 3.02
N GLU A 5 56.68 -0.89 2.82
CA GLU A 5 56.34 -1.70 1.66
C GLU A 5 54.88 -2.20 1.70
N GLN A 6 54.51 -2.87 0.60
CA GLN A 6 53.44 -3.86 0.43
C GLN A 6 52.15 -3.41 -0.26
N VAL A 7 52.24 -3.39 -1.59
CA VAL A 7 51.56 -4.34 -2.48
C VAL A 7 50.52 -5.25 -1.81
N ARG A 8 49.23 -5.10 -2.15
CA ARG A 8 48.39 -6.21 -2.62
C ARG A 8 47.05 -5.72 -3.16
N ALA A 9 46.83 -5.88 -4.47
CA ALA A 9 45.49 -6.07 -5.00
C ALA A 9 45.09 -7.53 -4.72
N ASN A 10 44.03 -7.72 -3.93
CA ASN A 10 43.20 -8.93 -3.92
C ASN A 10 41.77 -8.40 -4.08
N ASN A 11 41.04 -8.71 -5.16
CA ASN A 11 40.44 -10.01 -5.49
C ASN A 11 39.45 -10.50 -4.44
N SER A 12 38.35 -11.05 -4.96
CA SER A 12 37.31 -11.88 -4.34
C SER A 12 36.07 -11.09 -3.92
N ASN A 13 34.99 -11.11 -4.69
CA ASN A 13 33.97 -12.18 -4.91
C ASN A 13 32.82 -12.08 -3.91
N GLU A 14 31.61 -12.26 -4.46
CA GLU A 14 30.37 -12.74 -3.82
C GLU A 14 29.69 -11.72 -2.88
N GLU A 15 28.58 -11.12 -3.32
CA GLU A 15 27.21 -11.64 -3.10
C GLU A 15 26.77 -11.68 -1.63
N GLU A 16 27.02 -10.66 -0.81
CA GLU A 16 26.29 -10.47 0.46
C GLU A 16 26.12 -8.94 0.65
N GLU A 17 24.99 -8.36 1.02
CA GLU A 17 23.94 -8.80 1.92
C GLU A 17 22.59 -8.23 1.43
N GLU A 18 21.61 -9.09 1.14
CA GLU A 18 20.23 -8.71 1.44
C GLU A 18 20.21 -8.48 2.96
N GLU A 19 20.29 -7.22 3.39
CA GLU A 19 19.98 -6.84 4.76
C GLU A 19 18.45 -6.97 4.93
N SER A 20 17.98 -8.22 4.97
CA SER A 20 16.67 -8.56 5.51
C SER A 20 16.75 -8.21 6.98
N SER A 21 16.45 -6.95 7.30
CA SER A 21 16.31 -6.52 8.68
C SER A 21 15.13 -7.29 9.27
N GLU A 22 15.41 -8.41 9.93
CA GLU A 22 14.44 -9.10 10.77
C GLU A 22 13.91 -8.07 11.77
N PRO A 23 12.61 -7.73 11.74
CA PRO A 23 12.09 -6.81 12.74
C PRO A 23 12.01 -7.56 14.06
N GLU A 24 13.02 -7.33 14.89
CA GLU A 24 13.00 -7.70 16.30
C GLU A 24 11.66 -7.31 16.93
N THR A 25 11.17 -8.21 17.78
CA THR A 25 9.87 -8.16 18.46
C THR A 25 9.78 -6.99 19.43
N SER A 26 9.58 -5.79 18.87
CA SER A 26 9.54 -4.55 19.64
C SER A 26 8.11 -4.25 20.06
N GLN A 27 7.86 -4.48 21.35
CA GLN A 27 6.78 -3.96 22.20
C GLN A 27 5.52 -3.44 21.47
N SER A 28 4.39 -4.10 21.75
CA SER A 28 3.02 -3.66 21.46
C SER A 28 2.72 -2.25 22.02
N ARG A 29 3.26 -1.20 21.40
CA ARG A 29 2.66 0.12 21.43
C ARG A 29 1.53 0.02 20.43
N ARG A 30 0.32 -0.21 20.93
CA ARG A 30 -0.94 -0.14 20.20
C ARG A 30 -0.89 1.12 19.32
N ARG A 31 -0.45 0.96 18.06
CA ARG A 31 -0.24 2.05 17.12
C ARG A 31 -1.64 2.47 16.77
N ARG A 32 -2.17 3.45 17.50
CA ARG A 32 -3.44 4.07 17.12
C ARG A 32 -3.14 4.68 15.77
N PHE A 33 -3.63 4.05 14.70
CA PHE A 33 -3.51 4.59 13.36
C PHE A 33 -4.17 5.96 13.40
N LYS A 34 -3.34 7.00 13.41
CA LYS A 34 -3.82 8.37 13.27
C LYS A 34 -4.45 8.41 11.88
N ALA A 35 -5.72 8.80 11.82
CA ALA A 35 -6.40 8.95 10.55
C ALA A 35 -5.57 9.92 9.69
N SER A 36 -5.03 9.42 8.59
CA SER A 36 -4.49 10.29 7.55
C SER A 36 -5.65 10.91 6.79
N ASN A 37 -5.53 12.20 6.47
CA ASN A 37 -6.38 12.77 5.43
C ASN A 37 -6.05 12.07 4.12
N MET A 38 -7.07 11.66 3.37
CA MET A 38 -6.87 10.99 2.08
C MET A 38 -6.12 11.91 1.11
N ALA A 39 -5.20 11.34 0.35
CA ALA A 39 -4.50 12.06 -0.71
C ALA A 39 -5.46 12.35 -1.88
N PHE A 40 -5.19 13.41 -2.64
CA PHE A 40 -5.98 13.74 -3.82
C PHE A 40 -6.06 12.58 -4.82
N VAL A 41 -4.96 11.86 -5.00
CA VAL A 41 -4.88 10.70 -5.91
C VAL A 41 -5.81 9.57 -5.47
N GLU A 42 -5.90 9.29 -4.17
CA GLU A 42 -6.81 8.28 -3.60
C GLU A 42 -8.28 8.65 -3.85
N MET A 43 -8.61 9.95 -3.74
CA MET A 43 -9.96 10.43 -4.03
C MET A 43 -10.31 10.36 -5.51
N VAL A 44 -9.35 10.62 -6.41
CA VAL A 44 -9.58 10.48 -7.86
C VAL A 44 -9.87 9.02 -8.21
N GLU A 45 -9.09 8.07 -7.69
CA GLU A 45 -9.31 6.65 -7.96
C GLU A 45 -10.68 6.15 -7.46
N MET A 46 -11.08 6.59 -6.27
CA MET A 46 -12.43 6.39 -5.74
C MET A 46 -13.52 6.87 -6.70
N VAL A 47 -13.42 8.12 -7.16
CA VAL A 47 -14.40 8.74 -8.05
C VAL A 47 -14.44 8.04 -9.41
N ASP A 48 -13.30 7.59 -9.92
CA ASP A 48 -13.23 6.86 -11.17
C ASP A 48 -13.87 5.47 -11.08
N ILE A 49 -13.74 4.78 -9.95
CA ILE A 49 -14.45 3.52 -9.69
C ILE A 49 -15.95 3.76 -9.59
N LEU A 50 -16.37 4.81 -8.90
CA LEU A 50 -17.78 5.20 -8.81
C LEU A 50 -18.34 5.47 -10.20
N LYS A 51 -17.65 6.26 -11.02
CA LYS A 51 -18.04 6.54 -12.40
C LYS A 51 -18.14 5.25 -13.21
N ARG A 52 -17.09 4.43 -13.25
CA ARG A 52 -17.09 3.17 -14.01
C ARG A 52 -18.17 2.19 -13.55
N ALA A 53 -18.40 2.09 -12.25
CA ALA A 53 -19.30 1.10 -11.68
C ALA A 53 -20.77 1.54 -11.69
N ASP A 54 -21.07 2.85 -11.63
CA ASP A 54 -22.44 3.37 -11.74
C ASP A 54 -22.85 3.67 -13.19
N TYR A 55 -21.97 4.25 -14.02
CA TYR A 55 -22.28 4.70 -15.39
C TYR A 55 -22.27 3.60 -16.46
N ASP A 56 -21.95 2.34 -16.13
CA ASP A 56 -21.91 1.26 -17.14
C ASP A 56 -23.28 1.09 -17.86
N GLY A 57 -24.38 1.65 -17.34
CA GLY A 57 -25.70 1.64 -18.00
C GLY A 57 -26.32 0.24 -18.15
N LYS A 58 -25.55 -0.81 -17.83
CA LYS A 58 -25.93 -2.23 -17.93
C LYS A 58 -27.03 -2.65 -16.98
N TYR A 59 -27.32 -1.83 -15.97
CA TYR A 59 -28.28 -2.14 -14.93
C TYR A 59 -29.34 -1.05 -14.96
N GLY A 60 -30.59 -1.44 -15.27
CA GLY A 60 -31.75 -0.57 -15.21
C GLY A 60 -32.07 -0.06 -13.79
N PRO A 61 -33.22 0.59 -13.58
CA PRO A 61 -33.63 1.14 -12.29
C PRO A 61 -33.44 0.13 -11.16
N TYR A 62 -32.84 0.57 -10.06
CA TYR A 62 -32.38 -0.32 -9.00
C TYR A 62 -33.50 -1.04 -8.26
N PRO A 63 -33.52 -2.38 -8.23
CA PRO A 63 -34.42 -3.12 -7.35
C PRO A 63 -34.03 -2.95 -5.86
N LYS A 64 -32.72 -2.83 -5.57
CA LYS A 64 -32.16 -2.70 -4.21
C LYS A 64 -30.93 -1.75 -4.21
N PRO A 65 -31.14 -0.43 -4.18
CA PRO A 65 -30.07 0.56 -4.34
C PRO A 65 -28.95 0.42 -3.28
N ASN A 66 -29.30 0.10 -2.04
CA ASN A 66 -28.34 -0.08 -0.95
C ASN A 66 -27.36 -1.24 -1.20
N ILE A 67 -27.80 -2.32 -1.84
CA ILE A 67 -26.94 -3.49 -2.12
C ILE A 67 -25.89 -3.15 -3.17
N ARG A 68 -26.25 -2.43 -4.24
CA ARG A 68 -25.25 -2.03 -5.24
C ARG A 68 -24.33 -0.96 -4.68
N LYS A 69 -24.84 0.02 -3.93
CA LYS A 69 -24.00 0.99 -3.23
C LYS A 69 -22.95 0.29 -2.38
N ALA A 70 -23.34 -0.72 -1.57
CA ALA A 70 -22.40 -1.51 -0.78
C ALA A 70 -21.37 -2.26 -1.65
N LYS A 71 -21.78 -2.87 -2.76
CA LYS A 71 -20.86 -3.54 -3.70
C LYS A 71 -19.86 -2.58 -4.34
N ILE A 72 -20.27 -1.37 -4.69
CA ILE A 72 -19.38 -0.36 -5.27
C ILE A 72 -18.41 0.15 -4.21
N MET A 73 -18.90 0.44 -3.00
CA MET A 73 -18.05 0.80 -1.86
C MET A 73 -17.04 -0.30 -1.53
N ALA A 74 -17.41 -1.58 -1.65
CA ALA A 74 -16.47 -2.69 -1.46
C ALA A 74 -15.34 -2.71 -2.52
N LYS A 75 -15.64 -2.39 -3.79
CA LYS A 75 -14.63 -2.27 -4.85
C LYS A 75 -13.66 -1.13 -4.56
N VAL A 76 -14.21 0.01 -4.17
CA VAL A 76 -13.47 1.20 -3.75
C VAL A 76 -12.50 0.86 -2.62
N VAL A 77 -12.98 0.27 -1.52
CA VAL A 77 -12.13 -0.08 -0.36
C VAL A 77 -11.03 -1.06 -0.78
N LYS A 78 -11.37 -2.07 -1.60
CA LYS A 78 -10.41 -3.07 -2.08
C LYS A 78 -9.32 -2.45 -2.96
N SER A 79 -9.66 -1.48 -3.82
CA SER A 79 -8.68 -0.78 -4.65
C SER A 79 -7.72 0.07 -3.81
N LEU A 80 -8.25 0.83 -2.85
CA LEU A 80 -7.43 1.68 -2.00
C LEU A 80 -6.47 0.89 -1.13
N GLN A 81 -6.92 -0.25 -0.60
CA GLN A 81 -6.05 -1.14 0.16
C GLN A 81 -4.95 -1.74 -0.72
N LYS A 82 -5.26 -2.12 -1.97
CA LYS A 82 -4.29 -2.76 -2.88
C LYS A 82 -3.27 -1.76 -3.45
N ASN A 83 -3.72 -0.55 -3.80
CA ASN A 83 -2.92 0.40 -4.56
C ASN A 83 -2.25 1.45 -3.66
N PHE A 84 -2.87 1.82 -2.53
CA PHE A 84 -2.35 2.86 -1.63
C PHE A 84 -2.09 2.37 -0.20
N GLY A 85 -2.33 1.09 0.09
CA GLY A 85 -2.16 0.55 1.45
C GLY A 85 -3.14 1.13 2.47
N VAL A 86 -4.20 1.80 2.03
CA VAL A 86 -5.20 2.41 2.92
C VAL A 86 -5.97 1.31 3.64
N HIS A 87 -5.92 1.33 4.97
CA HIS A 87 -6.64 0.38 5.80
C HIS A 87 -7.92 0.99 6.37
N ARG A 88 -9.00 0.21 6.44
CA ARG A 88 -10.21 0.63 7.16
C ARG A 88 -9.90 0.64 8.65
N SER A 89 -9.97 1.83 9.26
CA SER A 89 -9.73 1.98 10.69
C SER A 89 -10.97 1.71 11.56
N LYS A 90 -12.19 1.69 10.99
CA LYS A 90 -13.45 1.40 11.70
C LYS A 90 -14.54 0.75 10.81
N ASP A 91 -15.31 -0.15 11.42
CA ASP A 91 -16.64 -0.62 10.99
C ASP A 91 -17.75 0.14 11.73
#